data_AF-A0A4R3MT19-F1
#
_entry.id   AF-A0A4R3MT19-F1
#
_cell.length_a   1.000
_cell.length_b   1.000
_cell.length_c   1.000
_cell.angle_alpha   90.00
_cell.angle_beta   90.00
_cell.angle_gamma   90.00
#
_symmetry.space_group_name_H-M   'P 1'
#
loop_
_entity.id
_entity.type
_entity.pdbx_description
1 polymer ?
#
loop_
_entity_poly.entity_id
_entity_poly.type
_entity_poly.pdbx_seq_one_letter_code
_entity_poly.pdbx_strand_id
1 'polypeptide(L)'
;MYCCLALQHGTITNETKLQMLKAVFQGMKNVVQPLKKDMGCRVTYEVFDDRTVLALCSTIDREKILQAAIYFESADVKTAYGVGETKEMAREKAMKHLNIEMKC
;
A
#
# COMPACT_ATOMS: atom_id res chain seq x y z
N MET A 1 -12.26 7.67 3.06
CA MET A 1 -11.61 6.40 3.41
C MET A 1 -10.22 6.34 2.80
N TYR A 2 -9.23 6.01 3.62
CA TYR A 2 -7.84 5.80 3.22
C TYR A 2 -7.46 4.34 3.45
N CYS A 3 -6.60 3.83 2.58
CA CYS A 3 -5.97 2.54 2.73
C CYS A 3 -4.45 2.70 2.70
N CYS A 4 -3.75 1.91 3.51
CA CYS A 4 -2.30 1.78 3.48
C CYS A 4 -1.96 0.34 3.11
N LEU A 5 -1.01 0.15 2.20
CA LEU A 5 -0.38 -1.13 1.90
C LEU A 5 1.12 -1.00 2.17
N ALA A 6 1.65 -1.87 3.02
CA ALA A 6 3.05 -1.94 3.39
C ALA A 6 3.69 -3.17 2.76
N LEU A 7 4.88 -3.01 2.18
CA LEU A 7 5.72 -4.09 1.69
C LEU A 7 7.02 -4.09 2.49
N GLN A 8 7.32 -5.22 3.12
CA GLN A 8 8.56 -5.46 3.85
C GLN A 8 9.32 -6.61 3.20
N HIS A 9 10.59 -6.38 2.87
CA HIS A 9 11.49 -7.44 2.40
C HIS A 9 12.94 -7.14 2.79
N GLY A 10 13.68 -8.17 3.18
CA GLY A 10 15.05 -8.04 3.72
C GLY A 10 16.14 -7.80 2.67
N THR A 11 15.94 -8.22 1.43
CA THR A 11 16.96 -8.14 0.36
C THR A 11 16.54 -7.27 -0.84
N ILE A 12 15.25 -6.99 -1.00
CA ILE A 12 14.76 -6.19 -2.14
C ILE A 12 14.92 -4.72 -1.75
N THR A 13 15.55 -3.94 -2.62
CA THR A 13 15.77 -2.52 -2.39
C THR A 13 14.45 -1.75 -2.29
N ASN A 14 14.46 -0.63 -1.57
CA ASN A 14 13.29 0.25 -1.48
C ASN A 14 12.83 0.75 -2.85
N GLU A 15 13.77 1.03 -3.76
CA GLU A 15 13.43 1.42 -5.13
C GLU A 15 12.62 0.33 -5.85
N THR A 16 13.09 -0.93 -5.81
CA THR A 16 12.36 -2.04 -6.44
C THR A 16 10.99 -2.24 -5.80
N LYS A 17 10.87 -2.20 -4.46
CA LYS A 17 9.56 -2.30 -3.78
C LYS A 17 8.60 -1.17 -4.17
N LEU A 18 9.11 0.05 -4.34
CA LEU A 18 8.30 1.18 -4.83
C LEU A 18 7.85 0.98 -6.28
N GLN A 19 8.69 0.42 -7.15
CA GLN A 19 8.30 0.09 -8.54
C GLN A 19 7.24 -1.02 -8.57
N MET A 20 7.38 -2.04 -7.72
CA MET A 20 6.39 -3.10 -7.55
C MET A 20 5.02 -2.53 -7.14
N LEU A 21 5.00 -1.66 -6.12
CA LEU A 21 3.79 -0.95 -5.70
C LEU A 21 3.18 -0.13 -6.85
N LYS A 22 3.99 0.67 -7.54
CA LYS A 22 3.54 1.47 -8.68
C LYS A 22 2.95 0.60 -9.78
N ALA A 23 3.59 -0.52 -10.13
CA ALA A 23 3.13 -1.43 -11.17
C ALA A 23 1.76 -2.05 -10.82
N VAL A 24 1.59 -2.49 -9.57
CA VAL A 24 0.31 -3.04 -9.10
C VAL A 24 -0.80 -1.98 -9.12
N PHE A 25 -0.55 -0.78 -8.60
CA PHE A 25 -1.56 0.29 -8.62
C PHE A 25 -1.83 0.84 -10.02
N GLN A 26 -0.84 0.84 -10.93
CA GLN A 26 -1.05 1.16 -12.35
C GLN A 26 -1.87 0.07 -13.05
N GLY A 27 -1.60 -1.21 -12.79
CA GLY A 27 -2.40 -2.32 -13.28
C GLY A 27 -3.84 -2.24 -12.79
N MET A 28 -4.04 -1.86 -11.52
CA MET A 28 -5.38 -1.61 -10.97
C MET A 28 -6.09 -0.43 -11.63
N LYS A 29 -5.39 0.64 -12.02
CA LYS A 29 -6.00 1.75 -12.79
C LYS A 29 -6.53 1.31 -14.16
N ASN A 30 -6.01 0.23 -14.74
CA ASN A 30 -6.52 -0.29 -16.02
C ASN A 30 -7.73 -1.24 -15.84
N VAL A 31 -7.92 -1.81 -14.65
CA VAL A 31 -9.10 -2.62 -14.28
C VAL A 31 -10.21 -1.75 -13.68
N VAL A 32 -9.82 -0.67 -13.02
CA VAL A 32 -10.72 0.36 -12.49
C VAL A 32 -10.88 1.43 -13.56
N GLN A 33 -11.81 1.19 -14.49
CA GLN A 33 -12.38 2.25 -15.35
C GLN A 33 -12.59 3.54 -14.53
N PRO A 34 -12.42 4.73 -15.14
CA PRO A 34 -12.34 5.98 -14.42
C PRO A 34 -13.60 6.16 -13.57
N LEU A 35 -13.47 5.92 -12.26
CA LEU A 35 -14.50 6.16 -11.25
C LEU A 35 -14.71 7.67 -11.17
N LYS A 36 -15.43 8.23 -12.15
CA LYS A 36 -15.74 9.64 -12.34
C LYS A 36 -14.48 10.52 -12.40
N LYS A 37 -14.42 11.43 -13.39
CA LYS A 37 -13.27 12.33 -13.60
C LYS A 37 -12.89 13.20 -12.38
N ASP A 38 -13.71 13.21 -11.32
CA ASP A 38 -13.56 14.08 -10.14
C ASP A 38 -13.23 13.36 -8.81
N MET A 39 -13.21 12.02 -8.73
CA MET A 39 -12.87 11.27 -7.48
C MET A 39 -11.54 10.50 -7.56
N GLY A 40 -10.59 11.03 -8.34
CA GLY A 40 -9.30 10.39 -8.62
C GLY A 40 -8.61 9.83 -7.38
N CYS A 41 -8.47 8.50 -7.33
CA CYS A 41 -7.66 7.81 -6.34
C CYS A 41 -6.25 8.42 -6.36
N ARG A 42 -5.87 9.06 -5.26
CA ARG A 42 -4.52 9.59 -5.05
C ARG A 42 -3.72 8.54 -4.30
N VAL A 43 -2.61 8.11 -4.91
CA VAL A 43 -1.66 7.20 -4.28
C VAL A 43 -0.40 7.99 -3.97
N THR A 44 -0.01 8.04 -2.71
CA THR A 44 1.28 8.57 -2.25
C THR A 44 2.14 7.40 -1.78
N TYR A 45 3.43 7.44 -2.10
CA TYR A 45 4.37 6.40 -1.71
C TYR A 45 5.37 6.98 -0.73
N GLU A 46 5.75 6.20 0.27
CA GLU A 46 6.75 6.60 1.27
C GLU A 46 7.70 5.44 1.57
N VAL A 47 8.93 5.78 1.88
CA VAL A 47 9.90 4.85 2.46
C VAL A 47 9.79 4.99 3.96
N PHE A 48 9.49 3.90 4.66
CA PHE A 48 9.38 3.91 6.12
C PHE A 48 10.73 3.64 6.77
N ASP A 49 11.43 2.59 6.32
CA ASP A 49 12.78 2.22 6.76
C ASP A 49 13.57 1.55 5.61
N ASP A 50 14.71 0.92 5.91
CA ASP A 50 15.56 0.22 4.94
C ASP A 50 14.89 -1.00 4.29
N ARG A 51 13.85 -1.56 4.93
CA ARG A 51 13.19 -2.81 4.54
C ARG A 51 11.75 -2.62 4.13
N THR A 52 11.15 -1.48 4.44
CA THR A 52 9.71 -1.27 4.40
C THR A 52 9.35 -0.01 3.60
N VAL A 53 8.46 -0.18 2.64
CA VAL A 53 7.85 0.92 1.87
C VAL A 53 6.34 0.84 1.96
N LEU A 54 5.67 1.98 1.85
CA LEU A 54 4.24 2.11 2.02
C LEU A 54 3.61 2.78 0.79
N ALA A 55 2.40 2.35 0.45
CA ALA A 55 1.51 3.03 -0.48
C ALA A 55 0.24 3.44 0.26
N LEU A 56 -0.01 4.74 0.32
CA LEU A 56 -1.18 5.37 0.91
C LEU A 56 -2.14 5.79 -0.20
N CYS A 57 -3.35 5.25 -0.18
CA CYS A 57 -4.36 5.44 -1.20
C CYS A 57 -5.60 6.12 -0.60
N SER A 58 -6.06 7.22 -1.21
CA SER A 58 -7.40 7.75 -0.95
C SER A 58 -8.42 7.07 -1.86
N THR A 59 -9.67 6.92 -1.39
CA THR A 59 -10.81 6.56 -2.24
C THR A 59 -10.66 5.25 -3.04
N ILE A 60 -9.87 4.30 -2.51
CA ILE A 60 -9.76 2.93 -3.06
C ILE A 60 -10.60 1.96 -2.26
N ASP A 61 -11.23 0.99 -2.93
CA ASP A 61 -11.96 -0.09 -2.29
C ASP A 61 -11.01 -1.00 -1.49
N ARG A 62 -11.44 -1.39 -0.29
CA ARG A 62 -10.68 -2.31 0.59
C ARG A 62 -10.29 -3.60 -0.13
N GLU A 63 -11.17 -4.15 -0.96
CA GLU A 63 -10.95 -5.41 -1.67
C GLU A 63 -9.77 -5.33 -2.64
N LYS A 64 -9.57 -4.20 -3.31
CA LYS A 64 -8.44 -4.00 -4.24
C LYS A 64 -7.11 -3.99 -3.50
N ILE A 65 -7.07 -3.36 -2.32
CA ILE A 65 -5.88 -3.35 -1.47
C ILE A 65 -5.58 -4.75 -0.93
N LEU A 66 -6.62 -5.52 -0.56
CA LEU A 66 -6.44 -6.90 -0.13
C LEU A 66 -5.91 -7.78 -1.27
N GLN A 67 -6.41 -7.62 -2.49
CA GLN A 67 -5.88 -8.33 -3.67
C GLN A 67 -4.40 -7.98 -3.93
N ALA A 68 -4.04 -6.71 -3.77
CA ALA A 68 -2.64 -6.26 -3.86
C ALA A 68 -1.74 -6.97 -2.84
N ALA A 69 -2.20 -7.05 -1.59
CA ALA A 69 -1.48 -7.71 -0.50
C ALA A 69 -1.25 -9.20 -0.82
N ILE A 70 -2.31 -9.92 -1.21
CA ILE A 70 -2.25 -11.34 -1.58
C ILE A 70 -1.29 -11.57 -2.75
N TYR A 71 -1.31 -10.69 -3.76
CA TYR A 71 -0.40 -10.78 -4.90
C TYR A 71 1.07 -10.75 -4.46
N PHE A 72 1.44 -9.83 -3.57
CA PHE A 72 2.81 -9.73 -3.07
C PHE A 72 3.20 -10.87 -2.12
N GLU A 73 2.28 -11.33 -1.28
CA GLU A 73 2.52 -12.49 -0.41
C GLU A 73 2.80 -13.77 -1.21
N SER A 74 2.14 -13.94 -2.36
CA SER A 74 2.43 -15.06 -3.27
C SER A 74 3.83 -14.98 -3.94
N ALA A 75 4.49 -13.83 -3.85
CA ALA A 75 5.85 -13.59 -4.33
C ALA A 75 6.88 -13.53 -3.18
N ASP A 76 6.56 -14.07 -2.00
CA ASP A 76 7.41 -14.09 -0.80
C ASP A 76 7.76 -12.68 -0.27
N VAL A 77 6.92 -11.69 -0.57
CA VAL A 77 7.03 -10.34 0.01
C VAL A 77 6.04 -10.21 1.15
N LYS A 78 6.56 -10.00 2.37
CA LYS A 78 5.71 -9.78 3.54
C LYS A 78 4.93 -8.49 3.35
N THR A 79 3.60 -8.57 3.49
CA THR A 79 2.75 -7.40 3.41
C THR A 79 1.96 -7.15 4.68
N ALA A 80 1.44 -5.93 4.77
CA ALA A 80 0.37 -5.60 5.67
C ALA A 80 -0.48 -4.50 5.07
N TYR A 81 -1.74 -4.43 5.49
CA TYR A 81 -2.61 -3.34 5.09
C TYR A 81 -3.41 -2.80 6.26
N GLY A 82 -3.91 -1.57 6.10
CA GLY A 82 -4.73 -0.89 7.08
C GLY A 82 -5.73 0.04 6.40
N VAL A 83 -6.90 0.19 7.01
CA VAL A 83 -7.99 1.04 6.49
C VAL A 83 -8.45 2.00 7.58
N GLY A 84 -8.57 3.28 7.25
CA GLY A 84 -8.90 4.33 8.21
C GLY A 84 -9.67 5.50 7.59
N GLU A 85 -10.19 6.37 8.45
CA GLU A 85 -10.83 7.62 8.05
C GLU A 85 -9.79 8.68 7.65
N THR A 86 -8.58 8.60 8.23
CA THR A 86 -7.41 9.42 7.91
C THR A 86 -6.25 8.56 7.38
N LYS A 87 -5.23 9.20 6.80
CA LYS A 87 -4.01 8.53 6.31
C LYS A 87 -3.24 7.89 7.47
N GLU A 88 -3.15 8.61 8.57
CA GLU A 88 -2.44 8.24 9.79
C GLU A 88 -3.06 6.97 10.39
N MET A 89 -4.39 6.92 10.52
CA MET A 89 -5.09 5.72 11.00
C MET A 89 -4.88 4.50 10.10
N ALA A 90 -4.91 4.71 8.78
CA ALA A 90 -4.67 3.63 7.82
C ALA A 90 -3.23 3.11 7.93
N ARG A 91 -2.26 4.02 8.07
CA ARG A 91 -0.84 3.71 8.28
C ARG A 91 -0.61 2.96 9.58
N GLU A 92 -1.09 3.47 10.71
CA GLU A 92 -0.99 2.84 12.03
C GLU A 92 -1.48 1.39 12.01
N LYS A 93 -2.66 1.15 11.40
CA LYS A 93 -3.22 -0.19 11.29
C LYS A 93 -2.35 -1.11 10.44
N ALA A 94 -1.80 -0.64 9.33
CA ALA A 94 -0.88 -1.43 8.51
C ALA A 94 0.41 -1.77 9.27
N MET A 95 0.98 -0.81 10.00
CA MET A 95 2.23 -1.02 10.74
C MET A 95 2.06 -1.96 11.93
N LYS A 96 0.92 -1.90 12.63
CA LYS A 96 0.56 -2.86 13.68
C LYS A 96 0.58 -4.30 13.17
N HIS A 97 0.05 -4.56 11.97
CA HIS A 97 0.07 -5.90 11.39
C HIS A 97 1.49 -6.40 11.02
N LEU A 98 2.45 -5.51 10.78
CA LEU A 98 3.86 -5.90 10.56
C LEU A 98 4.64 -6.13 11.87
N ASN A 99 4.04 -5.84 13.03
CA ASN A 99 4.70 -5.72 14.34
C ASN A 99 5.81 -4.66 14.35
N ILE A 100 5.61 -3.54 13.65
CA ILE A 100 6.58 -2.44 13.59
C ILE A 100 6.07 -1.27 14.45
N GLU A 101 6.90 -0.82 15.40
CA GLU A 101 6.62 0.36 16.21
C GLU A 101 6.77 1.65 15.39
N MET A 102 5.79 2.55 15.52
CA MET A 102 5.91 3.89 14.95
C MET A 102 6.86 4.72 15.81
N LYS A 103 7.99 5.14 15.23
CA LYS A 103 8.84 6.15 15.86
C LYS A 103 8.17 7.51 15.67
N CYS A 104 7.73 8.12 16.77
CA CYS A 104 7.21 9.48 16.83
C CYS A 104 8.29 10.52 16.55
#